data_AF-X0ZD23-F1
#
_entry.id   AF-X0ZD23-F1
#
_cell.length_a   1.000
_cell.length_b   1.000
_cell.length_c   1.000
_cell.angle_alpha   90.00
_cell.angle_beta   90.00
_cell.angle_gamma   90.00
#
_symmetry.space_group_name_H-M   'P 1'
#
loop_
_entity.id
_entity.type
_entity.pdbx_description
1 polymer ?
#
loop_
_entity_poly.entity_id
_entity_poly.type
_entity_poly.pdbx_seq_one_letter_code
_entity_poly.pdbx_strand_id
1 'polypeptide(L)'
;MKNNTDTNNNNLNLLLSKIPSVEIILQNKALQLLILKHSRKMLTQMVRKVIFEEKKNAHKNGCLYSTKERINKIKEYFEKENLSFLQGVINGSGVILHTNLGRAPLGKEMLAAVQTSLQGYTNLEYDL
;
A
#
# COMPACT_ATOMS: atom_id res chain seq x y z
N MET A 1 -43.99 -4.55 17.12
CA MET A 1 -42.99 -3.67 16.45
C MET A 1 -41.58 -4.29 16.44
N LYS A 2 -41.41 -5.59 16.12
CA LYS A 2 -40.10 -6.28 16.08
C LYS A 2 -39.62 -6.65 14.66
N ASN A 3 -40.42 -6.41 13.63
CA ASN A 3 -40.17 -7.03 12.32
C ASN A 3 -39.25 -6.22 11.39
N ASN A 4 -38.96 -4.95 11.69
CA ASN A 4 -38.23 -4.07 10.75
C ASN A 4 -36.70 -4.15 10.88
N THR A 5 -36.18 -4.52 12.05
CA THR A 5 -34.73 -4.65 12.31
C THR A 5 -34.16 -5.94 11.75
N ASP A 6 -34.91 -7.04 11.81
CA ASP A 6 -34.47 -8.36 11.35
C ASP A 6 -34.43 -8.45 9.82
N THR A 7 -35.40 -7.83 9.14
CA THR A 7 -35.41 -7.73 7.67
C THR A 7 -34.26 -6.88 7.14
N ASN A 8 -33.91 -5.79 7.84
CA ASN A 8 -32.80 -4.92 7.44
C ASN A 8 -31.43 -5.63 7.61
N ASN A 9 -31.24 -6.34 8.73
CA ASN A 9 -30.02 -7.11 8.97
C ASN A 9 -29.85 -8.27 7.97
N ASN A 10 -30.92 -8.96 7.59
CA ASN A 10 -30.86 -10.02 6.58
C ASN A 10 -30.50 -9.50 5.18
N ASN A 11 -31.06 -8.35 4.79
CA ASN A 11 -30.72 -7.70 3.52
C ASN A 11 -29.26 -7.22 3.50
N LEU A 12 -28.76 -6.70 4.63
CA LEU A 12 -27.36 -6.30 4.75
C LEU A 12 -26.42 -7.51 4.64
N ASN A 13 -26.73 -8.63 5.31
CA ASN A 13 -25.93 -9.85 5.20
C ASN A 13 -25.91 -10.40 3.76
N LEU A 14 -27.06 -10.37 3.07
CA LEU A 14 -27.17 -10.76 1.65
C LEU A 14 -26.39 -9.81 0.73
N LEU A 15 -26.30 -8.53 1.06
CA LEU A 15 -25.48 -7.58 0.34
C LEU A 15 -23.99 -7.90 0.56
N LEU A 16 -23.56 -8.03 1.82
CA LEU A 16 -22.16 -8.27 2.17
C LEU A 16 -21.61 -9.60 1.62
N SER A 17 -22.46 -10.61 1.44
CA SER A 17 -22.06 -11.89 0.82
C SER A 17 -21.71 -11.75 -0.66
N LYS A 18 -22.11 -10.67 -1.33
CA LYS A 18 -21.74 -10.38 -2.73
C LYS A 18 -20.33 -9.82 -2.89
N ILE A 19 -19.65 -9.46 -1.79
CA ILE A 19 -18.26 -9.01 -1.85
C ILE A 19 -17.37 -10.21 -2.19
N PRO A 20 -16.59 -10.18 -3.29
CA PRO A 20 -15.73 -11.29 -3.66
C PRO A 20 -14.62 -11.50 -2.62
N SER A 21 -14.13 -12.74 -2.54
CA SER A 21 -13.00 -13.06 -1.67
C SER A 21 -11.74 -12.29 -2.09
N VAL A 22 -10.82 -12.09 -1.13
CA VAL A 22 -9.52 -11.46 -1.40
C VAL A 22 -8.79 -12.17 -2.54
N GLU A 23 -8.86 -13.51 -2.57
CA GLU A 23 -8.18 -14.30 -3.59
C GLU A 23 -8.74 -14.06 -4.99
N ILE A 24 -10.08 -14.00 -5.13
CA ILE A 24 -10.73 -13.69 -6.42
C ILE A 24 -10.30 -12.30 -6.92
N ILE A 25 -10.19 -11.32 -6.01
CA ILE A 25 -9.73 -9.97 -6.37
C ILE A 25 -8.27 -10.00 -6.82
N LEU A 26 -7.40 -10.71 -6.09
CA LEU A 26 -5.97 -10.81 -6.42
C LEU A 26 -5.70 -11.52 -7.75
N GLN A 27 -6.58 -12.45 -8.16
CA GLN A 27 -6.48 -13.13 -9.46
C GLN A 27 -6.79 -12.22 -10.65
N ASN A 28 -7.33 -11.02 -10.42
CA ASN A 28 -7.63 -10.09 -11.50
C ASN A 28 -6.37 -9.66 -12.27
N LYS A 29 -6.40 -9.79 -13.61
CA LYS A 29 -5.29 -9.44 -14.51
C LYS A 29 -4.77 -8.01 -14.30
N ALA A 30 -5.64 -7.06 -13.94
CA ALA A 30 -5.26 -5.67 -13.70
C ALA A 30 -4.38 -5.47 -12.45
N LEU A 31 -4.34 -6.44 -11.53
CA LEU A 31 -3.48 -6.43 -10.34
C LEU A 31 -2.24 -7.31 -10.49
N GLN A 32 -2.21 -8.25 -11.44
CA GLN A 32 -1.06 -9.14 -11.64
C GLN A 32 0.24 -8.39 -11.91
N LEU A 33 0.20 -7.32 -12.72
CA LEU A 33 1.39 -6.48 -12.96
C LEU A 33 1.91 -5.81 -11.68
N LEU A 34 1.01 -5.41 -10.77
CA LEU A 34 1.38 -4.84 -9.47
C LEU A 34 1.94 -5.90 -8.53
N ILE A 35 1.43 -7.14 -8.57
CA ILE A 35 1.94 -8.29 -7.79
C ILE A 35 3.33 -8.74 -8.30
N LEU A 36 3.63 -8.55 -9.58
CA LEU A 36 4.95 -8.86 -10.11
C LEU A 36 5.99 -7.80 -9.70
N LYS A 37 5.61 -6.53 -9.71
CA LYS A 37 6.50 -5.42 -9.30
C LYS A 37 6.64 -5.30 -7.78
N HIS A 38 5.64 -5.72 -7.02
CA HIS A 38 5.57 -5.56 -5.56
C HIS A 38 5.11 -6.86 -4.90
N SER A 39 5.46 -7.09 -3.63
CA SER A 39 5.10 -8.35 -2.98
C SER A 39 3.59 -8.62 -2.92
N ARG A 40 3.17 -9.87 -3.17
CA ARG A 40 1.77 -10.33 -2.99
C ARG A 40 1.24 -10.02 -1.59
N LYS A 41 2.10 -10.11 -0.57
CA LYS A 41 1.77 -9.83 0.84
C LYS A 41 1.28 -8.38 1.01
N MET A 42 1.99 -7.43 0.42
CA MET A 42 1.63 -6.01 0.45
C MET A 42 0.26 -5.78 -0.23
N LEU A 43 0.06 -6.32 -1.43
CA LEU A 43 -1.22 -6.16 -2.14
C LEU A 43 -2.38 -6.82 -1.39
N THR A 44 -2.15 -7.96 -0.74
CA THR A 44 -3.15 -8.62 0.11
C THR A 44 -3.63 -7.70 1.24
N GLN A 45 -2.72 -6.97 1.88
CA GLN A 45 -3.08 -6.01 2.93
C GLN A 45 -3.92 -4.86 2.36
N MET A 46 -3.58 -4.35 1.18
CA MET A 46 -4.35 -3.28 0.52
C MET A 46 -5.75 -3.74 0.13
N VAL A 47 -5.89 -4.94 -0.45
CA VAL A 47 -7.20 -5.51 -0.78
C VAL A 47 -8.07 -5.68 0.47
N ARG A 48 -7.49 -6.18 1.57
CA ARG A 48 -8.20 -6.30 2.85
C ARG A 48 -8.70 -4.94 3.36
N LYS A 49 -7.88 -3.89 3.24
CA LYS A 49 -8.23 -2.51 3.61
C LYS A 49 -9.40 -1.98 2.77
N VAL A 50 -9.36 -2.17 1.45
CA VAL A 50 -10.47 -1.75 0.56
C VAL A 50 -11.76 -2.52 0.85
N ILE A 51 -11.70 -3.83 1.08
CA ILE A 51 -12.88 -4.63 1.48
C ILE A 51 -13.43 -4.15 2.82
N PHE A 52 -12.57 -3.84 3.79
CA PHE A 52 -12.99 -3.34 5.09
C PHE A 52 -13.77 -2.01 4.95
N GLU A 53 -13.25 -1.06 4.17
CA GLU A 53 -13.93 0.21 3.88
C GLU A 53 -15.23 -0.01 3.09
N GLU A 54 -15.24 -0.95 2.14
CA GLU A 54 -16.44 -1.31 1.40
C GLU A 54 -17.54 -1.85 2.32
N LYS A 55 -17.19 -2.76 3.24
CA LYS A 55 -18.12 -3.29 4.24
C LYS A 55 -18.67 -2.15 5.10
N LYS A 56 -17.82 -1.24 5.57
CA LYS A 56 -18.23 -0.08 6.38
C LYS A 56 -19.18 0.85 5.62
N ASN A 57 -18.93 1.09 4.34
CA ASN A 57 -19.80 1.91 3.49
C ASN A 57 -21.13 1.22 3.18
N ALA A 58 -21.12 -0.10 2.99
CA ALA A 58 -22.36 -0.88 2.82
C ALA A 58 -23.27 -0.79 4.06
N HIS A 59 -22.71 -0.77 5.27
CA HIS A 59 -23.49 -0.59 6.50
C HIS A 59 -24.14 0.81 6.60
N LYS A 60 -23.54 1.84 5.99
CA LYS A 60 -24.05 3.21 6.04
C LYS A 60 -25.01 3.53 4.89
N ASN A 61 -24.68 3.08 3.68
CA ASN A 61 -25.27 3.56 2.44
C ASN A 61 -25.96 2.45 1.63
N GLY A 62 -25.79 1.18 2.01
CA GLY A 62 -26.36 0.03 1.28
C GLY A 62 -25.77 -0.22 -0.11
N CYS A 63 -24.63 0.40 -0.46
CA CYS A 63 -23.99 0.28 -1.77
C CYS A 63 -22.67 -0.49 -1.68
N LEU A 64 -22.38 -1.29 -2.72
CA LEU A 64 -21.11 -1.97 -2.92
C LEU A 64 -20.38 -1.40 -4.13
N TYR A 65 -19.08 -1.59 -4.16
CA TYR A 65 -18.28 -1.24 -5.33
C TYR A 65 -18.51 -2.26 -6.45
N SER A 66 -18.62 -1.76 -7.67
CA SER A 66 -18.40 -2.58 -8.86
C SER A 66 -16.98 -3.13 -8.87
N THR A 67 -16.74 -4.17 -9.67
CA THR A 67 -15.40 -4.74 -9.84
C THR A 67 -14.38 -3.69 -10.29
N LYS A 68 -14.77 -2.80 -11.20
CA LYS A 68 -13.90 -1.73 -11.72
C LYS A 68 -13.56 -0.71 -10.64
N GLU A 69 -14.55 -0.25 -9.88
CA GLU A 69 -14.34 0.70 -8.78
C GLU A 69 -13.44 0.11 -7.70
N ARG A 70 -13.64 -1.16 -7.34
CA ARG A 70 -12.80 -1.84 -6.34
C ARG A 70 -11.34 -1.89 -6.78
N ILE A 71 -11.07 -2.25 -8.03
CA ILE A 71 -9.70 -2.26 -8.59
C ILE A 71 -9.11 -0.86 -8.58
N ASN A 72 -9.86 0.16 -9.00
CA ASN A 72 -9.39 1.55 -8.98
C ASN A 72 -9.07 2.01 -7.56
N LYS A 73 -9.92 1.69 -6.57
CA LYS A 73 -9.65 2.00 -5.16
C LYS A 73 -8.38 1.31 -4.66
N ILE A 74 -8.16 0.04 -5.01
CA ILE A 74 -6.93 -0.68 -4.65
C ILE A 74 -5.70 0.02 -5.25
N LYS A 75 -5.76 0.44 -6.52
CA LYS A 75 -4.67 1.19 -7.17
C LYS A 75 -4.44 2.55 -6.51
N GLU A 76 -5.50 3.31 -6.23
CA GLU A 76 -5.41 4.60 -5.53
C GLU A 76 -4.75 4.45 -4.15
N TYR A 77 -5.16 3.44 -3.38
CA TYR A 77 -4.54 3.14 -2.09
C TYR A 77 -3.07 2.75 -2.23
N PHE A 78 -2.77 1.91 -3.23
CA PHE A 78 -1.41 1.50 -3.52
C PHE A 78 -0.51 2.70 -3.85
N GLU A 79 -0.93 3.59 -4.75
CA GLU A 79 -0.15 4.77 -5.11
C GLU A 79 0.09 5.70 -3.91
N LYS A 80 -0.93 5.92 -3.06
CA LYS A 80 -0.78 6.74 -1.85
C LYS A 80 0.21 6.16 -0.84
N GLU A 81 0.15 4.85 -0.61
CA GLU A 81 1.08 4.16 0.30
C GLU A 81 2.49 4.12 -0.32
N ASN A 82 2.60 3.93 -1.65
CA ASN A 82 3.88 3.95 -2.36
C ASN A 82 4.55 5.34 -2.34
N LEU A 83 3.76 6.42 -2.37
CA LEU A 83 4.22 7.80 -2.16
C LEU A 83 4.67 8.08 -0.73
N SER A 84 4.32 7.23 0.24
CA SER A 84 4.75 7.38 1.63
C SER A 84 6.15 6.81 1.89
N PHE A 85 6.77 6.17 0.90
CA PHE A 85 8.16 5.71 0.99
C PHE A 85 9.16 6.81 0.61
N LEU A 86 10.44 6.61 0.93
CA LEU A 86 11.52 7.50 0.50
C LEU A 86 11.59 7.55 -1.02
N GLN A 87 11.53 8.75 -1.58
CA GLN A 87 11.64 9.00 -3.01
C GLN A 87 12.72 10.05 -3.26
N GLY A 88 13.38 9.94 -4.42
CA GLY A 88 14.28 10.98 -4.89
C GLY A 88 13.51 12.26 -5.21
N VAL A 89 14.04 13.40 -4.79
CA VAL A 89 13.45 14.72 -5.03
C VAL A 89 14.48 15.67 -5.65
N ILE A 90 14.00 16.68 -6.38
CA ILE A 90 14.84 17.77 -6.89
C ILE A 90 14.76 18.94 -5.90
N ASN A 91 15.90 19.36 -5.34
CA ASN A 91 15.94 20.53 -4.46
C ASN A 91 15.93 21.82 -5.29
N GLY A 92 14.78 22.49 -5.34
CA GLY A 92 14.61 23.82 -5.96
C GLY A 92 14.63 25.00 -4.99
N SER A 93 14.91 24.78 -3.70
CA SER A 93 14.81 25.82 -2.66
C SER A 93 16.04 26.74 -2.58
N GLY A 94 17.18 26.33 -3.17
CA GLY A 94 18.48 26.98 -2.98
C GLY A 94 19.13 26.72 -1.61
N VAL A 95 18.48 26.00 -0.69
CA VAL A 95 19.05 25.62 0.62
C VAL A 95 19.95 24.40 0.45
N ILE A 96 21.26 24.57 0.70
CA ILE A 96 22.26 23.50 0.56
C ILE A 96 22.03 22.37 1.60
N LEU A 97 21.92 22.72 2.88
CA LEU A 97 21.68 21.77 3.97
C LEU A 97 20.20 21.74 4.35
N HIS A 98 19.39 21.06 3.54
CA HIS A 98 17.94 21.03 3.72
C HIS A 98 17.53 19.92 4.71
N THR A 99 17.17 20.29 5.94
CA THR A 99 16.83 19.34 7.02
C THR A 99 15.70 18.37 6.64
N ASN A 100 14.64 18.87 5.99
CA ASN A 100 13.53 18.03 5.56
C ASN A 100 13.84 17.15 4.33
N LEU A 101 14.95 17.40 3.61
CA LEU A 101 15.36 16.61 2.44
C LEU A 101 16.60 15.76 2.72
N GLY A 102 16.96 15.54 3.99
CA GLY A 102 18.07 14.66 4.36
C GLY A 102 19.45 15.34 4.44
N ARG A 103 19.51 16.67 4.57
CA ARG A 103 20.73 17.47 4.75
C ARG A 103 21.69 17.34 3.56
N ALA A 104 22.86 16.75 3.77
CA ALA A 104 23.91 16.66 2.75
C ALA A 104 23.74 15.36 1.94
N PRO A 105 23.51 15.43 0.62
CA PRO A 105 23.49 14.24 -0.22
C PRO A 105 24.88 13.59 -0.26
N LEU A 106 24.92 12.26 -0.34
CA LEU A 106 26.16 11.50 -0.43
C LEU A 106 26.66 11.43 -1.87
N GLY A 107 27.96 11.71 -2.06
CA GLY A 107 28.62 11.58 -3.36
C GLY A 107 28.78 10.12 -3.80
N LYS A 108 28.95 9.90 -5.11
CA LYS A 108 29.09 8.55 -5.69
C LYS A 108 30.24 7.75 -5.08
N GLU A 109 31.39 8.40 -4.85
CA GLU A 109 32.60 7.79 -4.29
C GLU A 109 32.35 7.29 -2.85
N MET A 110 31.72 8.12 -2.02
CA MET A 110 31.38 7.79 -0.64
C MET A 110 30.38 6.63 -0.58
N LEU A 111 29.35 6.64 -1.43
CA LEU A 111 28.40 5.53 -1.54
C LEU A 111 29.07 4.22 -1.95
N ALA A 112 30.02 4.25 -2.88
CA ALA A 112 30.76 3.07 -3.31
C ALA A 112 31.65 2.48 -2.20
N ALA A 113 32.34 3.34 -1.44
CA ALA A 113 33.13 2.93 -0.29
C ALA A 113 32.26 2.28 0.79
N VAL A 114 31.16 2.94 1.17
CA VAL A 114 30.20 2.43 2.16
C VAL A 114 29.59 1.10 1.70
N GLN A 115 29.19 0.99 0.44
CA GLN A 115 28.64 -0.25 -0.11
C GLN A 115 29.63 -1.41 0.03
N THR A 116 30.91 -1.18 -0.26
CA THR A 116 31.97 -2.19 -0.15
C THR A 116 32.13 -2.67 1.30
N SER A 117 32.20 -1.73 2.26
CA SER A 117 32.34 -2.05 3.68
C SER A 117 31.11 -2.77 4.26
N LEU A 118 29.91 -2.46 3.79
CA LEU A 118 28.66 -3.06 4.31
C LEU A 118 28.34 -4.44 3.71
N GLN A 119 28.96 -4.83 2.59
CA GLN A 119 28.69 -6.11 1.95
C GLN A 119 29.39 -7.32 2.61
N GLY A 120 30.33 -7.09 3.53
CA GLY A 120 31.10 -8.16 4.18
C GLY A 120 31.45 -7.85 5.64
N TYR A 121 32.29 -8.70 6.21
CA TYR A 121 32.88 -8.43 7.53
C TYR A 121 33.92 -7.32 7.40
N THR A 122 33.96 -6.45 8.41
CA THR A 122 34.95 -5.37 8.50
C THR A 122 35.77 -5.54 9.77
N ASN A 123 36.94 -4.93 9.79
CA ASN A 123 37.79 -4.84 10.98
C ASN A 123 37.29 -3.73 11.94
N LEU A 124 35.98 -3.46 11.99
CA LEU A 124 35.40 -2.35 12.74
C LEU A 124 35.84 -2.32 14.22
N GLU A 125 35.99 -3.51 14.82
CA GLU A 125 36.48 -3.69 16.19
C GLU A 125 37.80 -4.47 16.27
N TYR A 126 38.52 -4.61 15.15
CA TYR A 126 39.78 -5.36 15.07
C TYR A 126 40.91 -4.52 14.46
N ASP A 127 42.06 -4.54 15.12
CA ASP A 127 43.33 -4.08 14.53
C ASP A 127 43.99 -5.30 13.85
N LEU A 128 44.11 -5.26 12.52
CA LEU A 128 44.60 -6.37 11.68
C LEU A 128 46.08 -6.20 11.30
#